data_AF-A0A3C1L4B7-F1
#
_entry.id   AF-A0A3C1L4B7-F1
#
_cell.length_a   1.000
_cell.length_b   1.000
_cell.length_c   1.000
_cell.angle_alpha   90.00
_cell.angle_beta   90.00
_cell.angle_gamma   90.00
#
_symmetry.space_group_name_H-M   'P 1'
#
loop_
_entity.id
_entity.type
_entity.pdbx_description
1 polymer ?
#
loop_
_entity_poly.entity_id
_entity_poly.type
_entity_poly.pdbx_seq_one_letter_code
_entity_poly.pdbx_strand_id
1 'polypeptide(L)'
;MVSWREFEATEPELAGRVQRLFDAGRHKTVATLRADGSPRISGIECEFVDGQLRFGSMAHSRKGADLARDPRFALHGPTFHPVEGKEAEWPGEAKISGRAIPAGPVTTDEATGEAAEGQSFIADVTEVVVTHLDEAATKLVVEWWTPEHGMRLVERD
;
A
#
# COMPACT_ATOMS: atom_id res chain seq x y z
N MET A 1 -5.90 1.99 16.05
CA MET A 1 -4.77 1.85 15.13
C MET A 1 -4.67 0.38 14.80
N VAL A 2 -4.56 0.00 13.53
CA VAL A 2 -4.29 -1.38 13.13
C VAL A 2 -2.95 -1.43 12.42
N SER A 3 -1.98 -2.06 13.08
CA SER A 3 -0.68 -2.35 12.49
C SER A 3 -0.78 -3.44 11.43
N TRP A 4 0.26 -3.58 10.60
CA TRP A 4 0.33 -4.68 9.65
C TRP A 4 0.28 -6.05 10.34
N ARG A 5 0.98 -6.21 11.47
CA ARG A 5 0.96 -7.44 12.27
C ARG A 5 -0.43 -7.83 12.76
N GLU A 6 -1.23 -6.86 13.19
CA GLU A 6 -2.60 -7.12 13.67
C GLU A 6 -3.51 -7.55 12.52
N PHE A 7 -3.37 -6.92 11.35
CA PHE A 7 -4.05 -7.37 10.13
C PHE A 7 -3.60 -8.77 9.71
N GLU A 8 -2.29 -9.02 9.64
CA GLU A 8 -1.70 -10.31 9.27
C GLU A 8 -2.13 -11.44 10.22
N ALA A 9 -2.24 -11.17 11.52
CA ALA A 9 -2.74 -12.15 12.49
C ALA A 9 -4.22 -12.50 12.27
N THR A 10 -5.00 -11.58 11.70
CA THR A 10 -6.43 -11.78 11.44
C THR A 10 -6.67 -12.44 10.07
N GLU A 11 -5.92 -12.02 9.05
CA GLU A 11 -6.09 -12.46 7.66
C GLU A 11 -4.73 -12.88 7.02
N PRO A 12 -4.09 -13.96 7.50
CA PRO A 12 -2.72 -14.31 7.14
C PRO A 12 -2.53 -14.61 5.65
N GLU A 13 -3.52 -15.26 5.02
CA GLU A 13 -3.46 -15.60 3.59
C GLU A 13 -3.52 -14.34 2.70
N LEU A 14 -4.45 -13.42 3.02
CA LEU A 14 -4.56 -12.15 2.32
C LEU A 14 -3.32 -11.29 2.52
N ALA A 15 -2.84 -11.16 3.77
CA ALA A 15 -1.63 -10.42 4.09
C ALA A 15 -0.42 -10.94 3.30
N GLY A 16 -0.23 -12.27 3.24
CA GLY A 16 0.83 -12.88 2.46
C GLY A 16 0.72 -12.58 0.96
N ARG A 17 -0.49 -12.55 0.39
CA ARG A 17 -0.69 -12.18 -1.03
C ARG A 17 -0.38 -10.71 -1.28
N VAL A 18 -0.87 -9.82 -0.44
CA VAL A 18 -0.62 -8.38 -0.55
C VAL A 18 0.86 -8.07 -0.45
N GLN A 19 1.58 -8.67 0.50
CA GLN A 19 3.02 -8.49 0.62
C GLN A 19 3.75 -8.95 -0.64
N ARG A 20 3.45 -10.15 -1.17
CA ARG A 20 4.02 -10.62 -2.44
C ARG A 20 3.77 -9.66 -3.61
N LEU A 21 2.57 -9.09 -3.69
CA LEU A 21 2.21 -8.13 -4.75
C LEU A 21 2.96 -6.81 -4.61
N PHE A 22 3.12 -6.30 -3.39
CA PHE A 22 3.90 -5.10 -3.12
C PHE A 22 5.41 -5.29 -3.34
N ASP A 23 5.94 -6.49 -3.05
CA ASP A 23 7.35 -6.84 -3.20
C ASP A 23 7.75 -7.13 -4.66
N ALA A 24 6.77 -7.40 -5.55
CA ALA A 24 7.01 -7.67 -6.96
C ALA A 24 7.65 -6.51 -7.74
N GLY A 25 7.66 -5.30 -7.18
CA GLY A 25 8.28 -4.12 -7.77
C GLY A 25 8.66 -3.08 -6.72
N ARG A 26 9.80 -2.42 -6.93
CA ARG A 26 10.33 -1.43 -5.99
C ARG A 26 9.37 -0.26 -5.78
N HIS A 27 8.89 0.33 -6.87
CA HIS A 27 8.10 1.55 -6.86
C HIS A 27 6.61 1.28 -6.78
N LYS A 28 5.95 1.99 -5.87
CA LYS A 28 4.51 2.00 -5.63
C LYS A 28 3.96 3.39 -5.96
N THR A 29 2.65 3.52 -6.02
CA THR A 29 1.98 4.84 -6.10
C THR A 29 1.29 5.13 -4.77
N VAL A 30 1.47 6.34 -4.23
CA VAL A 30 0.71 6.83 -3.07
C VAL A 30 -0.19 8.00 -3.46
N ALA A 31 -1.43 7.95 -2.99
CA ALA A 31 -2.38 9.06 -3.02
C ALA A 31 -2.43 9.75 -1.65
N THR A 32 -2.47 11.09 -1.66
CA THR A 32 -2.56 11.97 -0.48
C THR A 32 -3.53 13.12 -0.77
N LEU A 33 -3.94 13.87 0.25
CA LEU A 33 -4.91 14.96 0.12
C LEU A 33 -4.23 16.33 0.17
N ARG A 34 -4.40 17.12 -0.90
CA ARG A 34 -3.95 18.51 -0.94
C ARG A 34 -4.78 19.36 0.04
N ALA A 35 -4.31 20.58 0.32
CA ALA A 35 -5.01 21.54 1.18
C ALA A 35 -6.42 21.91 0.70
N ASP A 36 -6.69 21.80 -0.61
CA ASP A 36 -8.01 22.01 -1.22
C ASP A 36 -8.87 20.73 -1.26
N GLY A 37 -8.39 19.62 -0.68
CA GLY A 37 -9.06 18.33 -0.67
C GLY A 37 -8.87 17.49 -1.95
N SER A 38 -8.22 18.02 -2.99
CA SER A 38 -7.98 17.25 -4.22
C SER A 38 -6.90 16.16 -4.05
N PRO A 39 -7.00 15.03 -4.76
CA PRO A 39 -6.05 13.92 -4.62
C PRO A 39 -4.71 14.19 -5.33
N ARG A 40 -3.58 14.02 -4.64
CA ARG A 40 -2.23 14.04 -5.21
C ARG A 40 -1.67 12.62 -5.26
N ILE A 41 -1.14 12.23 -6.42
CA ILE A 41 -0.36 10.99 -6.58
C ILE A 41 1.14 11.27 -6.59
N SER A 42 1.94 10.31 -6.12
CA SER A 42 3.41 10.33 -6.20
C SER A 42 3.97 8.91 -6.21
N GLY A 43 5.10 8.69 -6.87
CA GLY A 43 5.87 7.45 -6.71
C GLY A 43 6.46 7.35 -5.30
N ILE A 44 6.48 6.16 -4.71
CA ILE A 44 7.02 5.92 -3.36
C ILE A 44 7.60 4.51 -3.24
N GLU A 45 8.40 4.31 -2.20
CA GLU A 45 8.84 3.00 -1.73
C GLU A 45 8.28 2.76 -0.34
N CYS A 46 7.93 1.52 -0.05
CA CYS A 46 7.45 1.08 1.25
C CYS A 46 7.92 -0.35 1.50
N GLU A 47 7.96 -0.73 2.76
CA GLU A 47 8.43 -2.02 3.23
C GLU A 47 7.53 -2.55 4.34
N PHE A 48 7.49 -3.88 4.45
CA PHE A 48 6.89 -4.58 5.58
C PHE A 48 8.00 -5.04 6.51
N VAL A 49 8.18 -4.36 7.64
CA VAL A 49 9.30 -4.61 8.58
C VAL A 49 8.80 -4.53 10.00
N ASP A 50 9.26 -5.45 10.86
CA ASP A 50 8.89 -5.52 12.28
C ASP A 50 7.37 -5.52 12.55
N GLY A 51 6.58 -6.07 11.62
CA GLY A 51 5.12 -6.09 11.71
C GLY A 51 4.45 -4.75 11.40
N GLN A 52 5.14 -3.84 10.73
CA GLN A 52 4.63 -2.53 10.29
C GLN A 52 4.74 -2.40 8.78
N LEU A 53 3.79 -1.69 8.17
CA LEU A 53 3.98 -1.11 6.85
C LEU A 53 4.62 0.27 7.02
N ARG A 54 5.89 0.40 6.61
CA ARG A 54 6.69 1.61 6.75
C ARG A 54 6.94 2.27 5.40
N PHE A 55 6.95 3.59 5.36
CA PHE A 55 7.39 4.36 4.20
C PHE A 55 8.00 5.71 4.61
N GLY A 56 8.85 6.25 3.75
CA GLY A 56 9.54 7.52 3.96
C GLY A 56 9.03 8.63 3.06
N SER A 57 9.21 9.88 3.51
CA SER A 57 9.04 11.06 2.67
C SER A 57 10.22 12.00 2.84
N MET A 58 10.84 12.41 1.74
CA MET A 58 11.93 13.40 1.74
C MET A 58 11.45 14.72 2.37
N ALA A 59 12.38 15.44 2.99
CA ALA A 59 12.14 16.79 3.50
C ALA A 59 11.58 17.70 2.40
N HIS A 60 10.70 18.62 2.80
CA HIS A 60 10.02 19.59 1.91
C HIS A 60 9.21 18.99 0.75
N SER A 61 9.02 17.66 0.72
CA SER A 61 8.20 17.02 -0.30
C SER A 61 6.73 17.43 -0.17
N ARG A 62 6.09 17.59 -1.33
CA ARG A 62 4.68 17.96 -1.44
C ARG A 62 3.77 16.93 -0.77
N LYS A 63 4.02 15.63 -0.97
CA LYS A 63 3.29 14.55 -0.29
C LYS A 63 3.48 14.56 1.23
N GLY A 64 4.67 14.91 1.72
CA GLY A 64 4.94 15.01 3.16
C GLY A 64 4.17 16.17 3.79
N ALA A 65 4.10 17.31 3.11
CA ALA A 65 3.28 18.44 3.53
C ALA A 65 1.77 18.13 3.52
N ASP A 66 1.31 17.29 2.59
CA ASP A 66 -0.07 16.79 2.59
C ASP A 66 -0.32 15.90 3.80
N LEU A 67 0.53 14.89 4.04
CA LEU A 67 0.39 13.96 5.17
C LEU A 67 0.47 14.62 6.55
N ALA A 68 1.29 15.67 6.68
CA ALA A 68 1.36 16.46 7.91
C ALA A 68 0.05 17.24 8.19
N ARG A 69 -0.70 17.59 7.15
CA ARG A 69 -1.98 18.29 7.26
C ARG A 69 -3.14 17.31 7.44
N ASP A 70 -3.15 16.24 6.66
CA ASP A 70 -4.16 15.19 6.67
C ASP A 70 -3.47 13.83 6.50
N PRO A 71 -3.49 12.96 7.52
CA PRO A 71 -2.70 11.74 7.50
C PRO A 71 -3.25 10.67 6.55
N ARG A 72 -4.42 10.88 5.93
CA ARG A 72 -5.04 9.87 5.06
C ARG A 72 -4.20 9.63 3.80
N PHE A 73 -3.97 8.35 3.50
CA PHE A 73 -3.30 7.91 2.31
C PHE A 73 -3.96 6.67 1.69
N ALA A 74 -3.66 6.43 0.41
CA ALA A 74 -3.86 5.13 -0.23
C ALA A 74 -2.60 4.75 -1.01
N LEU A 75 -2.10 3.53 -0.79
CA LEU A 75 -1.00 2.93 -1.53
C LEU A 75 -1.57 1.97 -2.57
N HIS A 76 -0.98 2.00 -3.75
CA HIS A 76 -1.17 1.05 -4.82
C HIS A 76 0.15 0.33 -5.08
N GLY A 77 0.12 -1.00 -5.09
CA GLY A 77 1.26 -1.82 -5.49
C GLY A 77 1.70 -1.56 -6.94
N PRO A 78 2.80 -2.15 -7.38
CA PRO A 78 3.18 -2.16 -8.79
C PRO A 78 2.06 -2.76 -9.66
N THR A 79 1.83 -2.19 -10.84
CA THR A 79 0.87 -2.70 -11.82
C THR A 79 1.59 -3.50 -12.90
N PHE A 80 1.09 -4.69 -13.19
CA PHE A 80 1.59 -5.54 -14.27
C PHE A 80 0.49 -5.75 -15.29
N HIS A 81 0.85 -5.72 -16.56
CA HIS A 81 -0.08 -6.10 -17.62
C HIS A 81 -0.21 -7.64 -17.65
N PRO A 82 -1.43 -8.19 -17.79
CA PRO A 82 -1.60 -9.59 -18.10
C PRO A 82 -0.94 -9.90 -19.45
N VAL A 83 -0.37 -11.10 -19.57
CA VAL A 83 0.15 -11.58 -20.85
C VAL A 83 -1.02 -12.12 -21.67
N GLU A 84 -1.11 -11.70 -22.93
CA GLU A 84 -2.18 -12.12 -23.85
C GLU A 84 -2.22 -13.65 -23.99
N GLY A 85 -3.41 -14.24 -23.78
CA GLY A 85 -3.64 -15.69 -23.78
C GLY A 85 -3.18 -16.41 -22.51
N LYS A 86 -2.70 -15.67 -21.51
CA LYS A 86 -2.21 -16.13 -20.21
C LYS A 86 -2.77 -15.26 -19.08
N GLU A 87 -3.97 -14.72 -19.26
CA GLU A 87 -4.61 -13.79 -18.34
C GLU A 87 -4.77 -14.38 -16.95
N ALA A 88 -5.06 -15.69 -16.85
CA ALA A 88 -5.15 -16.43 -15.58
C ALA A 88 -3.84 -16.46 -14.78
N GLU A 89 -2.68 -16.22 -15.42
CA GLU A 89 -1.38 -16.11 -14.74
C GLU A 89 -1.14 -14.71 -14.16
N TRP A 90 -2.04 -13.73 -14.42
CA TRP A 90 -1.90 -12.38 -13.87
C TRP A 90 -2.02 -12.41 -12.35
N PRO A 91 -1.01 -11.94 -11.60
CA PRO A 91 -0.99 -12.03 -10.15
C PRO A 91 -2.04 -11.12 -9.48
N GLY A 92 -2.62 -10.17 -10.23
CA GLY A 92 -3.51 -9.15 -9.70
C GLY A 92 -2.78 -7.90 -9.24
N GLU A 93 -3.48 -7.08 -8.46
CA GLU A 93 -2.99 -5.86 -7.84
C GLU A 93 -3.47 -5.74 -6.39
N ALA A 94 -2.69 -5.06 -5.55
CA ALA A 94 -3.03 -4.82 -4.15
C ALA A 94 -3.01 -3.33 -3.82
N LYS A 95 -3.91 -2.92 -2.93
CA LYS A 95 -4.04 -1.56 -2.41
C LYS A 95 -4.14 -1.60 -0.89
N ILE A 96 -3.55 -0.61 -0.22
CA ILE A 96 -3.65 -0.43 1.23
C ILE A 96 -3.98 1.03 1.51
N SER A 97 -5.09 1.30 2.20
CA SER A 97 -5.47 2.64 2.64
C SER A 97 -5.38 2.76 4.15
N GLY A 98 -5.03 3.95 4.64
CA GLY A 98 -4.82 4.16 6.06
C GLY A 98 -4.53 5.58 6.46
N ARG A 99 -3.98 5.73 7.66
CA ARG A 99 -3.43 6.97 8.18
C ARG A 99 -1.93 6.83 8.39
N ALA A 100 -1.16 7.80 7.91
CA ALA A 100 0.29 7.85 8.09
C ALA A 100 0.61 8.40 9.49
N ILE A 101 1.30 7.61 10.29
CA ILE A 101 1.67 7.96 11.66
C ILE A 101 3.17 8.26 11.68
N PRO A 102 3.61 9.48 12.05
CA PRO A 102 5.03 9.83 12.10
C PRO A 102 5.82 8.88 13.02
N ALA A 103 6.89 8.31 12.50
CA ALA A 103 7.76 7.34 13.18
C ALA A 103 9.19 7.88 13.41
N GLY A 104 9.36 9.20 13.38
CA GLY A 104 10.65 9.88 13.56
C GLY A 104 11.35 10.26 12.26
N PRO A 105 12.44 11.06 12.35
CA PRO A 105 13.16 11.56 11.19
C PRO A 105 13.91 10.43 10.48
N VAL A 106 14.04 10.57 9.16
CA VAL A 106 14.98 9.80 8.35
C VAL A 106 16.24 10.65 8.20
N THR A 107 17.37 10.14 8.69
CA THR A 107 18.68 10.83 8.66
C THR A 107 19.66 10.20 7.67
N THR A 108 19.33 9.02 7.16
CA THR A 108 20.20 8.23 6.27
C THR A 108 19.32 7.52 5.25
N ASP A 109 19.75 7.51 4.00
CA ASP A 109 19.14 6.68 2.96
C ASP A 109 19.61 5.24 3.17
N GLU A 110 18.68 4.30 3.40
CA GLU A 110 19.04 2.91 3.70
C GLU A 110 19.63 2.17 2.50
N ALA A 111 19.38 2.63 1.26
CA ALA A 111 19.90 2.00 0.06
C ALA A 111 21.32 2.49 -0.29
N THR A 112 21.64 3.76 -0.06
CA THR A 112 22.96 4.33 -0.39
C THR A 112 23.87 4.50 0.84
N GLY A 113 23.31 4.53 2.05
CA GLY A 113 24.03 4.84 3.29
C GLY A 113 24.39 6.33 3.42
N GLU A 114 23.92 7.18 2.52
CA GLU A 114 24.22 8.61 2.52
C GLU A 114 23.30 9.38 3.47
N ALA A 115 23.74 10.57 3.88
CA ALA A 115 22.90 11.46 4.69
C ALA A 115 21.62 11.84 3.92
N ALA A 116 20.48 11.64 4.56
CA ALA A 116 19.18 12.00 4.04
C ALA A 116 18.44 12.87 5.04
N GLU A 117 17.49 13.66 4.57
CA GLU A 117 16.58 14.41 5.44
C GLU A 117 15.15 14.06 5.06
N GLY A 118 14.38 13.56 6.01
CA GLY A 118 13.00 13.17 5.77
C GLY A 118 12.25 12.76 7.02
N GLN A 119 11.06 12.24 6.80
CA GLN A 119 10.16 11.75 7.84
C GLN A 119 9.77 10.30 7.50
N SER A 120 9.90 9.41 8.48
CA SER A 120 9.38 8.05 8.39
C SER A 120 7.94 8.01 8.89
N PHE A 121 7.14 7.12 8.31
CA PHE A 121 5.77 6.86 8.71
C PHE A 121 5.53 5.36 8.85
N ILE A 122 4.69 4.98 9.80
CA ILE A 122 4.03 3.68 9.84
C ILE A 122 2.55 3.84 9.51
N ALA A 123 1.94 2.82 8.92
CA ALA A 123 0.53 2.83 8.57
C ALA A 123 -0.35 2.39 9.75
N ASP A 124 -1.35 3.21 10.07
CA ASP A 124 -2.60 2.76 10.68
C ASP A 124 -3.54 2.29 9.56
N VAL A 125 -3.64 0.97 9.36
CA VAL A 125 -4.33 0.35 8.24
C VAL A 125 -5.85 0.41 8.44
N THR A 126 -6.57 0.97 7.47
CA THR A 126 -8.03 1.04 7.49
C THR A 126 -8.70 0.17 6.43
N GLU A 127 -7.97 -0.17 5.37
CA GLU A 127 -8.48 -0.97 4.28
C GLU A 127 -7.34 -1.68 3.55
N VAL A 128 -7.57 -2.94 3.16
CA VAL A 128 -6.67 -3.71 2.30
C VAL A 128 -7.52 -4.31 1.18
N VAL A 129 -7.10 -4.14 -0.07
CA VAL A 129 -7.83 -4.63 -1.26
C VAL A 129 -6.88 -5.43 -2.13
N VAL A 130 -7.33 -6.59 -2.60
CA VAL A 130 -6.70 -7.33 -3.70
C VAL A 130 -7.71 -7.45 -4.83
N THR A 131 -7.25 -7.18 -6.05
CA THR A 131 -8.03 -7.36 -7.27
C THR A 131 -7.29 -8.31 -8.18
N HIS A 132 -7.94 -9.39 -8.60
CA HIS A 132 -7.34 -10.42 -9.46
C HIS A 132 -8.42 -11.02 -10.37
N LEU A 133 -8.02 -11.99 -11.20
CA LEU A 133 -8.96 -12.77 -11.99
C LEU A 133 -9.26 -14.11 -11.31
N ASP A 134 -10.44 -14.67 -11.55
CA ASP A 134 -10.74 -16.05 -11.18
C ASP A 134 -9.86 -17.05 -11.97
N GLU A 135 -9.86 -18.31 -11.59
CA GLU A 135 -8.99 -19.34 -12.20
C GLU A 135 -9.19 -19.48 -13.71
N ALA A 136 -10.42 -19.24 -14.20
CA ALA A 136 -10.76 -19.30 -15.61
C ALA A 136 -10.46 -18.01 -16.39
N ALA A 137 -10.02 -16.94 -15.70
CA ALA A 137 -9.86 -15.60 -16.26
C ALA A 137 -11.13 -15.05 -16.94
N THR A 138 -12.29 -15.38 -16.39
CA THR A 138 -13.60 -14.93 -16.88
C THR A 138 -14.22 -13.83 -16.03
N LYS A 139 -13.75 -13.65 -14.79
CA LYS A 139 -14.32 -12.70 -13.83
C LYS A 139 -13.24 -11.91 -13.12
N LEU A 140 -13.56 -10.67 -12.79
CA LEU A 140 -12.79 -9.86 -11.86
C LEU A 140 -13.21 -10.18 -10.42
N VAL A 141 -12.26 -10.66 -9.62
CA VAL A 141 -12.44 -10.92 -8.20
C VAL A 141 -11.84 -9.76 -7.41
N VAL A 142 -12.65 -9.15 -6.55
CA VAL A 142 -12.21 -8.09 -5.64
C VAL A 142 -12.43 -8.57 -4.21
N GLU A 143 -11.31 -8.74 -3.52
CA GLU A 143 -11.25 -9.04 -2.11
C GLU A 143 -10.91 -7.77 -1.35
N TRP A 144 -11.65 -7.46 -0.29
CA TRP A 144 -11.31 -6.34 0.55
C TRP A 144 -11.59 -6.60 2.02
N TRP A 145 -10.69 -6.10 2.85
CA TRP A 145 -10.76 -6.20 4.29
C TRP A 145 -10.82 -4.81 4.91
N THR A 146 -11.59 -4.69 6.00
CA THR A 146 -11.58 -3.52 6.88
C THR A 146 -11.63 -3.99 8.35
N PRO A 147 -11.10 -3.22 9.31
CA PRO A 147 -11.16 -3.59 10.73
C PRO A 147 -12.58 -3.86 11.25
N GLU A 148 -13.59 -3.15 10.73
CA GLU A 148 -14.98 -3.25 11.19
C GLU A 148 -15.74 -4.45 10.59
N HIS A 149 -15.46 -4.80 9.33
CA HIS A 149 -16.26 -5.79 8.60
C HIS A 149 -15.52 -7.09 8.31
N GLY A 150 -14.22 -7.17 8.63
CA GLY A 150 -13.37 -8.29 8.21
C GLY A 150 -13.27 -8.39 6.68
N MET A 151 -12.86 -9.58 6.21
CA MET A 151 -12.71 -9.91 4.80
C MET A 151 -14.05 -10.06 4.08
N ARG A 152 -14.13 -9.50 2.87
CA ARG A 152 -15.25 -9.61 1.95
C ARG A 152 -14.75 -9.85 0.54
N LEU A 153 -15.57 -10.52 -0.26
CA LEU A 153 -15.26 -10.85 -1.65
C LEU A 153 -16.46 -10.53 -2.54
N VAL A 154 -16.18 -9.99 -3.72
CA VAL A 154 -17.15 -9.85 -4.81
C VAL A 154 -16.54 -10.32 -6.12
N GLU A 155 -17.34 -11.01 -6.93
CA GLU A 155 -17.01 -11.36 -8.31
C GLU A 155 -17.84 -10.50 -9.27
N ARG A 156 -17.22 -10.09 -10.38
CA ARG A 156 -17.86 -9.27 -11.41
C ARG A 156 -17.54 -9.85 -12.79
N ASP A 157 -18.56 -9.88 -13.64
CA ASP A 157 -18.45 -10.18 -15.08
C ASP A 157 -17.89 -8.98 -15.87
#